data_AF-A0A732BZE1-F1
#
_entry.id   AF-A0A732BZE1-F1
#
_cell.length_a   1.000
_cell.length_b   1.000
_cell.length_c   1.000
_cell.angle_alpha   90.00
_cell.angle_beta   90.00
_cell.angle_gamma   90.00
#
_symmetry.space_group_name_H-M   'P 1'
#
loop_
_entity.id
_entity.type
_entity.pdbx_description
1 polymer ?
#
loop_
_entity_poly.entity_id
_entity_poly.type
_entity_poly.pdbx_seq_one_letter_code
_entity_poly.pdbx_strand_id
1 'polypeptide(L)'
;YFVATGNVKIITHAGHFISIKSNRKLIKVNSTPNTQLIKLISAKHFSGEHSYEKYCTDLATAGVFKWIVELNQKTRQYWSKDNQLLYIENVVMPL
;
A
#
# COMPACT_ATOMS: atom_id res chain seq x y z
N TYR A 1 -1.91 -0.24 5.73
CA TYR A 1 -2.09 -1.60 5.17
C TYR A 1 -0.74 -2.26 5.02
N PHE A 2 -0.56 -3.47 5.53
CA PHE A 2 0.69 -4.24 5.39
C PHE A 2 0.57 -5.21 4.21
N VAL A 3 1.40 -5.03 3.19
CA VAL A 3 1.36 -5.81 1.95
C VAL A 3 1.74 -7.26 2.22
N ALA A 4 2.75 -7.56 3.03
CA ALA A 4 3.16 -8.96 3.23
C ALA A 4 2.03 -9.85 3.81
N THR A 5 1.21 -9.29 4.71
CA THR A 5 0.22 -10.06 5.49
C THR A 5 -1.23 -9.76 5.12
N GLY A 6 -1.50 -8.65 4.43
CA GLY A 6 -2.86 -8.14 4.24
C GLY A 6 -3.45 -7.47 5.49
N ASN A 7 -2.71 -7.38 6.60
CA ASN A 7 -3.22 -6.78 7.83
C ASN A 7 -3.43 -5.28 7.67
N VAL A 8 -4.45 -4.75 8.36
CA VAL A 8 -4.76 -3.34 8.37
C VAL A 8 -4.61 -2.79 9.78
N LYS A 9 -3.96 -1.64 9.89
CA LYS A 9 -4.04 -0.79 11.08
C LYS A 9 -4.70 0.51 10.68
N ILE A 10 -5.73 0.89 11.42
CA ILE A 10 -6.44 2.16 11.27
C ILE A 10 -6.12 2.98 12.52
N ILE A 11 -5.74 4.24 12.30
CA ILE A 11 -5.51 5.22 13.36
C ILE A 11 -6.64 6.23 13.23
N THR A 12 -7.46 6.34 14.27
CA THR A 12 -8.56 7.32 14.31
C THR A 12 -8.04 8.70 14.67
N HIS A 13 -8.85 9.74 14.43
CA HIS A 13 -8.53 11.10 14.88
C HIS A 13 -8.31 11.20 16.41
N ALA A 14 -8.99 10.35 17.19
CA ALA A 14 -8.82 10.26 18.65
C ALA A 14 -7.53 9.52 19.07
N GLY A 15 -6.70 9.08 18.11
CA GLY A 15 -5.46 8.33 18.37
C GLY A 15 -5.68 6.84 18.68
N HIS A 16 -6.91 6.33 18.63
CA HIS A 16 -7.17 4.91 18.83
C HIS A 16 -6.68 4.07 17.65
N PHE A 17 -6.13 2.89 17.97
CA PHE A 17 -5.66 1.91 16.99
C PHE A 17 -6.66 0.76 16.83
N ILE A 18 -7.11 0.53 15.61
CA ILE A 18 -7.91 -0.65 15.24
C ILE A 18 -7.03 -1.55 14.37
N SER A 19 -6.88 -2.82 14.76
CA SER A 19 -6.10 -3.80 14.01
C SER A 19 -6.99 -4.88 13.43
N ILE A 20 -6.92 -5.06 12.11
CA ILE A 20 -7.65 -6.09 11.36
C ILE A 20 -6.63 -7.09 10.85
N LYS A 21 -6.79 -8.36 11.24
CA LYS A 21 -5.96 -9.47 10.74
C LYS A 21 -6.60 -10.04 9.47
N SER A 22 -5.80 -10.21 8.43
CA SER A 22 -6.24 -10.90 7.23
C SER A 22 -5.95 -12.40 7.35
N ASN A 23 -6.83 -13.22 6.78
CA ASN A 23 -6.61 -14.66 6.63
C ASN A 23 -5.94 -15.02 5.30
N ARG A 24 -5.47 -14.03 4.52
CA ARG A 24 -4.83 -14.30 3.23
C ARG A 24 -3.45 -14.95 3.41
N LYS A 25 -2.99 -15.64 2.37
CA LYS A 25 -1.62 -16.20 2.32
C LYS A 25 -0.56 -15.10 2.35
N LEU A 26 0.56 -15.37 3.02
CA LEU A 26 1.68 -14.45 3.07
C LEU A 26 2.28 -14.22 1.67
N ILE A 27 2.62 -12.98 1.38
CA ILE A 27 3.31 -12.59 0.14
C ILE A 27 4.74 -12.16 0.47
N LYS A 28 5.71 -12.69 -0.28
CA LYS A 28 7.12 -12.30 -0.17
C LYS A 28 7.29 -10.91 -0.78
N VAL A 29 7.84 -9.98 0.00
CA VAL A 29 8.20 -8.63 -0.45
C VAL A 29 9.63 -8.63 -0.96
N ASN A 30 9.85 -8.03 -2.13
CA ASN A 30 11.19 -7.87 -2.70
C ASN A 30 12.04 -6.94 -1.83
N SER A 31 13.31 -7.29 -1.63
CA SER A 31 14.26 -6.48 -0.86
C SER A 31 14.75 -5.25 -1.60
N THR A 32 14.65 -5.23 -2.94
CA THR A 32 15.11 -4.12 -3.78
C THR A 32 13.90 -3.34 -4.31
N PRO A 33 13.62 -2.13 -3.78
CA PRO A 33 12.50 -1.33 -4.23
C PRO A 33 12.67 -0.82 -5.66
N ASN A 34 11.57 -0.71 -6.40
CA ASN A 34 11.54 -0.10 -7.73
C ASN A 34 10.44 0.97 -7.79
N THR A 35 10.81 2.23 -7.60
CA THR A 35 9.87 3.36 -7.57
C THR A 35 9.11 3.56 -8.88
N GLN A 36 9.74 3.39 -10.05
CA GLN A 36 9.04 3.50 -11.33
C GLN A 36 7.94 2.43 -11.47
N LEU A 37 8.24 1.21 -11.04
CA LEU A 37 7.28 0.11 -11.06
C LEU A 37 6.10 0.37 -10.10
N ILE A 38 6.35 0.92 -8.91
CA ILE A 38 5.28 1.30 -7.95
C ILE A 38 4.31 2.30 -8.60
N LYS A 39 4.83 3.33 -9.28
CA LYS A 39 4.00 4.34 -9.97
C LYS A 39 3.11 3.70 -11.02
N LEU A 40 3.67 2.84 -11.86
CA LEU A 40 2.94 2.14 -12.92
C LEU A 40 1.84 1.24 -12.33
N ILE A 41 2.17 0.44 -11.32
CA ILE A 41 1.22 -0.46 -10.65
C ILE A 41 0.06 0.33 -10.02
N SER A 42 0.36 1.46 -9.39
CA SER A 42 -0.66 2.29 -8.77
C SER A 42 -1.60 2.89 -9.81
N ALA A 43 -1.06 3.47 -10.88
CA ALA A 43 -1.86 4.03 -11.97
C ALA A 43 -2.80 2.97 -12.57
N LYS A 44 -2.31 1.75 -12.82
CA LYS A 44 -3.11 0.63 -13.34
C LYS A 44 -4.22 0.18 -12.39
N HIS A 45 -3.98 0.19 -11.08
CA HIS A 45 -5.01 -0.20 -10.13
C HIS A 45 -6.13 0.85 -10.05
N PHE A 46 -5.77 2.15 -9.99
CA PHE A 46 -6.77 3.21 -9.89
C PHE A 46 -7.46 3.56 -11.21
N SER A 47 -6.91 3.12 -12.36
CA SER A 47 -7.64 3.12 -13.64
C SER A 47 -8.63 1.96 -13.79
N GLY A 48 -8.65 1.01 -12.85
CA GLY A 48 -9.49 -0.18 -12.90
C GLY A 48 -8.90 -1.38 -13.67
N GLU A 49 -7.67 -1.27 -14.18
CA GLU A 49 -7.01 -2.35 -14.93
C GLU A 49 -6.57 -3.52 -14.03
N HIS A 50 -6.16 -3.25 -12.79
CA HIS A 50 -5.70 -4.29 -11.85
C HIS A 50 -6.72 -4.54 -10.73
N SER A 51 -7.02 -5.82 -10.50
CA SER A 51 -7.73 -6.26 -9.29
C SER A 51 -6.92 -5.92 -8.03
N TYR A 52 -7.60 -5.85 -6.89
CA TYR A 52 -6.94 -5.55 -5.62
C TYR A 52 -5.89 -6.61 -5.22
N GLU A 53 -6.14 -7.88 -5.52
CA GLU A 53 -5.18 -8.96 -5.23
C GLU A 53 -3.92 -8.82 -6.10
N LYS A 54 -4.10 -8.58 -7.41
CA LYS A 54 -3.00 -8.34 -8.33
C LYS A 54 -2.18 -7.12 -7.92
N TYR A 55 -2.87 -6.04 -7.55
CA TYR A 55 -2.24 -4.83 -7.02
C TYR A 55 -1.33 -5.12 -5.82
N CYS A 56 -1.80 -5.91 -4.85
CA CYS A 56 -1.00 -6.28 -3.68
C CYS A 56 0.25 -7.10 -4.06
N THR A 57 0.12 -8.07 -4.96
CA THR A 57 1.22 -8.94 -5.39
C THR A 57 2.27 -8.15 -6.19
N ASP A 58 1.82 -7.29 -7.09
CA ASP A 58 2.70 -6.45 -7.89
C ASP A 58 3.46 -5.44 -7.00
N LEU A 59 2.78 -4.83 -6.00
CA LEU A 59 3.42 -3.95 -5.03
C LEU A 59 4.49 -4.67 -4.19
N ALA A 60 4.21 -5.91 -3.75
CA ALA A 60 5.21 -6.71 -3.05
C ALA A 60 6.43 -6.99 -3.93
N THR A 61 6.21 -7.28 -5.21
CA THR A 61 7.27 -7.48 -6.23
C THR A 61 8.11 -6.22 -6.43
N ALA A 62 7.48 -5.04 -6.35
CA ALA A 62 8.14 -3.74 -6.44
C ALA A 62 8.82 -3.29 -5.12
N GLY A 63 8.77 -4.10 -4.07
CA GLY A 63 9.44 -3.86 -2.78
C GLY A 63 8.64 -3.05 -1.76
N VAL A 64 7.33 -2.88 -1.97
CA VAL A 64 6.46 -2.22 -1.01
C VAL A 64 6.08 -3.18 0.11
N PHE A 65 6.44 -2.81 1.34
CA PHE A 65 6.10 -3.54 2.54
C PHE A 65 4.75 -3.11 3.14
N LYS A 66 4.48 -1.82 3.14
CA LYS A 66 3.21 -1.25 3.61
C LYS A 66 2.84 -0.02 2.78
N TRP A 67 1.56 0.29 2.72
CA TRP A 67 1.10 1.61 2.31
C TRP A 67 0.25 2.26 3.40
N ILE A 68 0.31 3.58 3.46
CA ILE A 68 -0.43 4.41 4.40
C ILE A 68 -1.31 5.34 3.57
N VAL A 69 -2.60 5.38 3.90
CA VAL A 69 -3.52 6.39 3.37
C VAL A 69 -3.71 7.40 4.49
N GLU A 70 -3.23 8.62 4.29
CA GLU A 70 -3.40 9.74 5.20
C GLU A 70 -4.56 10.60 4.69
N LEU A 71 -5.71 10.49 5.34
CA LEU A 71 -6.95 11.11 4.87
C LEU A 71 -6.92 12.64 5.01
N ASN A 72 -6.23 13.17 6.02
CA ASN A 72 -6.14 14.64 6.21
C ASN A 72 -5.33 15.29 5.08
N GLN A 73 -4.23 14.65 4.69
CA GLN A 73 -3.37 15.12 3.62
C GLN A 73 -3.84 14.65 2.24
N LYS A 74 -4.84 13.77 2.19
CA LYS A 74 -5.33 13.10 0.97
C LYS A 74 -4.19 12.42 0.20
N THR A 75 -3.24 11.82 0.92
CA THR A 75 -2.09 11.14 0.32
C THR A 75 -2.09 9.64 0.56
N ARG A 76 -1.44 8.93 -0.36
CA ARG A 76 -1.12 7.52 -0.27
C ARG A 76 0.39 7.37 -0.37
N GLN A 77 0.98 6.76 0.64
CA GLN A 77 2.41 6.64 0.81
C GLN A 77 2.81 5.18 0.78
N TYR A 78 3.86 4.85 0.04
CA TYR A 78 4.40 3.50 -0.12
C TYR A 78 5.74 3.39 0.60
N TRP A 79 5.90 2.37 1.43
CA TRP A 79 7.05 2.25 2.33
C TRP A 79 7.73 0.90 2.18
N SER A 80 9.06 0.91 2.25
CA SER A 80 9.87 -0.30 2.33
C SER A 80 9.77 -0.96 3.71
N LYS A 81 10.36 -2.15 3.83
CA LYS A 81 10.47 -2.87 5.11
C LYS A 81 11.31 -2.11 6.14
N ASP A 82 12.32 -1.38 5.66
CA ASP A 82 13.25 -0.59 6.48
C ASP A 82 12.75 0.85 6.74
N ASN A 83 11.42 1.04 6.63
CA ASN A 83 10.74 2.32 6.84
C ASN A 83 11.27 3.47 5.96
N GLN A 84 11.72 3.18 4.73
CA GLN A 84 12.02 4.21 3.73
C GLN A 84 10.77 4.54 2.92
N LEU A 85 10.49 5.83 2.73
CA LEU A 85 9.42 6.27 1.83
C LEU A 85 9.87 6.06 0.38
N LEU A 86 9.13 5.24 -0.36
CA LEU A 86 9.46 4.85 -1.73
C LEU A 86 8.74 5.71 -2.77
N TYR A 87 7.49 6.07 -2.48
CA TYR A 87 6.64 6.86 -3.36
C TYR A 87 5.47 7.45 -2.55
N ILE A 88 4.97 8.61 -2.99
CA ILE A 88 3.78 9.26 -2.46
C ILE A 88 2.96 9.83 -3.61
N GLU A 89 1.64 9.71 -3.51
CA GLU A 89 0.70 10.29 -4.47
C GLU A 89 -0.57 10.77 -3.78
N ASN A 90 -1.36 11.57 -4.50
CA ASN A 90 -2.68 11.97 -4.03
C ASN A 90 -3.67 10.80 -4.14
N VAL A 91 -4.56 10.70 -3.17
CA VAL A 91 -5.69 9.77 -3.24
C VAL A 91 -6.68 10.34 -4.23
N VAL A 92 -6.92 9.61 -5.33
CA VAL A 92 -8.07 9.86 -6.19
C VAL A 92 -9.31 9.45 -5.42
N MET A 93 -10.11 10.42 -4.99
CA MET A 93 -11.44 10.16 -4.46
C MET A 93 -12.41 10.05 -5.64
N PRO A 94 -13.23 8.99 -5.73
CA PRO A 94 -14.32 9.00 -6.69
C PRO A 94 -15.21 10.22 -6.42
N LEU A 95 -15.56 10.92 -7.49
CA LEU A 95 -16.51 12.04 -7.50
C LEU A 95 -17.91 11.55 -7.09
#